data_AF-A0A943RKZ1-F1
#
_entry.id   AF-A0A943RKZ1-F1
#
_cell.length_a   1.000
_cell.length_b   1.000
_cell.length_c   1.000
_cell.angle_alpha   90.00
_cell.angle_beta   90.00
_cell.angle_gamma   90.00
#
_symmetry.space_group_name_H-M   'P 1'
#
loop_
_entity.id
_entity.type
_entity.pdbx_description
1 polymer ?
#
loop_
_entity_poly.entity_id
_entity_poly.type
_entity_poly.pdbx_seq_one_letter_code
_entity_poly.pdbx_strand_id
1 'polypeptide(L)'
;MREEYHVTLYSQMGPREGRLVLQYEGSAVTGSLELMGRRNPVHGVRSEDGHLCLSHAIRTAVSTLFCETALELHGERLTGVTTADVCRMRWEGSRISPEP
;
A
#
# COMPACT_ATOMS: atom_id res chain seq x y z
N MET A 1 12.24 -3.63 -10.62
CA MET A 1 10.98 -3.40 -11.38
C MET A 1 10.17 -2.33 -10.66
N ARG A 2 9.50 -1.42 -11.37
CA ARG A 2 8.66 -0.39 -10.74
C ARG A 2 7.19 -0.60 -11.10
N GLU A 3 6.31 -0.48 -10.12
CA GLU A 3 4.86 -0.60 -10.29
C GLU A 3 4.16 0.54 -9.57
N GLU A 4 3.04 0.99 -10.12
CA GLU A 4 2.25 2.08 -9.57
C GLU A 4 0.78 1.66 -9.56
N TYR A 5 0.06 1.99 -8.49
CA TYR A 5 -1.33 1.59 -8.28
C TYR A 5 -2.15 2.77 -7.78
N HIS A 6 -3.35 2.94 -8.34
CA HIS A 6 -4.42 3.64 -7.64
C HIS A 6 -4.96 2.72 -6.56
N VAL A 7 -5.09 3.24 -5.34
CA VAL A 7 -5.55 2.45 -4.19
C VAL A 7 -6.62 3.19 -3.41
N THR A 8 -7.53 2.44 -2.81
CA THR A 8 -8.53 2.92 -1.87
C THR A 8 -8.37 2.17 -0.56
N LEU A 9 -8.13 2.92 0.52
CA LEU A 9 -8.18 2.41 1.89
C LEU A 9 -9.56 2.63 2.47
N TYR A 10 -10.25 1.55 2.81
CA TYR A 10 -11.52 1.60 3.52
C TYR A 10 -11.26 1.62 5.04
N SER A 11 -11.29 2.82 5.61
CA SER A 11 -11.15 3.06 7.05
C SER A 11 -12.52 3.23 7.72
N GLN A 12 -12.57 3.19 9.05
CA GLN A 12 -13.80 3.45 9.82
C GLN A 12 -14.36 4.87 9.56
N MET A 13 -13.51 5.82 9.19
CA MET A 13 -13.89 7.19 8.85
C MET A 13 -14.28 7.37 7.38
N GLY A 14 -14.39 6.27 6.62
CA GLY A 14 -14.70 6.27 5.19
C GLY A 14 -13.51 5.90 4.29
N PRO A 15 -13.77 5.78 2.98
CA PRO A 15 -12.76 5.45 1.98
C PRO A 15 -11.79 6.61 1.77
N ARG A 16 -10.51 6.28 1.57
CA ARG A 16 -9.44 7.22 1.28
C ARG A 16 -8.70 6.76 0.04
N GLU A 17 -8.82 7.54 -1.03
CA GLU A 17 -8.07 7.31 -2.25
C GLU A 17 -6.61 7.74 -2.06
N GLY A 18 -5.74 7.04 -2.77
CA GLY A 18 -4.32 7.25 -2.72
C GLY A 18 -3.59 6.57 -3.86
N ARG A 19 -2.27 6.64 -3.79
CA ARG A 19 -1.38 6.08 -4.81
C ARG A 19 -0.25 5.32 -4.15
N LEU A 20 -0.05 4.08 -4.57
CA LEU A 20 1.02 3.23 -4.09
C LEU A 20 2.05 3.05 -5.21
N VAL A 21 3.28 3.48 -4.95
CA VAL A 21 4.42 3.23 -5.84
C VAL A 21 5.30 2.19 -5.17
N LEU A 22 5.62 1.12 -5.89
CA LEU A 22 6.47 0.02 -5.44
C LEU A 22 7.68 -0.13 -6.37
N GLN A 23 8.83 -0.38 -5.77
CA GLN A 23 10.10 -0.69 -6.41
C GLN A 23 10.58 -2.03 -5.86
N TYR A 24 10.79 -2.97 -6.77
CA TYR A 24 11.22 -4.34 -6.46
C TYR A 24 12.67 -4.55 -6.84
N GLU A 25 13.43 -5.10 -5.89
CA GLU A 25 14.83 -5.55 -6.03
C GLU A 25 14.94 -6.97 -5.47
N GLY A 26 14.77 -7.97 -6.34
CA GLY A 26 14.56 -9.34 -5.89
C GLY A 26 13.26 -9.47 -5.10
N SER A 27 13.34 -10.03 -3.89
CA SER A 27 12.22 -10.10 -2.94
C SER A 27 12.04 -8.82 -2.13
N ALA A 28 13.03 -7.93 -2.07
CA ALA A 28 12.93 -6.69 -1.33
C ALA A 28 12.04 -5.69 -2.07
N VAL A 29 11.18 -5.00 -1.31
CA VAL A 29 10.26 -3.99 -1.83
C VAL A 29 10.46 -2.69 -1.07
N THR A 30 10.62 -1.60 -1.82
CA THR A 30 10.61 -0.24 -1.29
C THR A 30 9.61 0.60 -2.06
N GLY A 31 9.24 1.77 -1.55
CA GLY A 31 8.30 2.61 -2.27
C GLY A 31 7.70 3.72 -1.45
N SER A 32 6.53 4.17 -1.88
CA SER A 32 5.75 5.16 -1.12
C SER A 32 4.25 5.04 -1.33
N LEU A 33 3.51 5.26 -0.25
CA LEU A 33 2.07 5.43 -0.21
C LEU A 33 1.72 6.92 -0.08
N GLU A 34 1.13 7.48 -1.12
CA GLU A 34 0.51 8.81 -1.08
C GLU A 34 -0.94 8.68 -0.65
N LEU A 35 -1.28 9.27 0.50
CA LEU A 35 -2.63 9.29 1.06
C LEU A 35 -2.90 10.67 1.66
N MET A 36 -4.07 11.26 1.40
CA MET A 36 -4.45 12.56 1.96
C MET A 36 -3.41 13.67 1.71
N GLY A 37 -2.78 13.68 0.52
CA GLY A 37 -1.72 14.65 0.17
C GLY A 37 -0.40 14.44 0.89
N ARG A 38 -0.22 13.33 1.63
CA ARG A 38 1.02 12.99 2.34
C ARG A 38 1.64 11.75 1.74
N ARG A 39 2.94 11.83 1.48
CA ARG A 39 3.75 10.71 1.01
C ARG A 39 4.40 10.00 2.18
N ASN A 40 4.07 8.72 2.35
CA ASN A 40 4.56 7.86 3.42
C ASN A 40 5.49 6.82 2.80
N PRO A 41 6.78 6.73 3.20
CA PRO A 41 7.67 5.70 2.67
C PRO A 41 7.18 4.33 3.13
N VAL A 42 7.28 3.34 2.23
CA VAL A 42 6.99 1.93 2.54
C VAL A 42 8.21 1.08 2.25
N HIS A 43 8.40 0.04 3.05
CA HIS A 43 9.40 -1.00 2.84
C HIS A 43 8.79 -2.35 3.15
N GLY A 44 9.32 -3.42 2.60
CA GLY A 44 8.73 -4.73 2.77
C GLY A 44 9.37 -5.81 1.93
N VAL A 45 8.67 -6.92 1.84
CA VAL A 45 9.10 -8.10 1.08
C VAL A 45 7.95 -8.69 0.28
N ARG A 46 8.27 -9.18 -0.91
CA ARG A 46 7.38 -10.00 -1.73
C ARG A 46 7.78 -11.46 -1.58
N SER A 47 6.82 -12.31 -1.24
CA SER A 47 6.98 -13.76 -1.19
C SER A 47 6.84 -14.40 -2.57
N GLU A 48 7.29 -15.65 -2.69
CA GLU A 48 7.28 -16.41 -3.94
C GLU A 48 5.86 -16.67 -4.48
N ASP A 49 4.88 -16.78 -3.58
CA ASP A 49 3.45 -16.91 -3.90
C ASP A 49 2.80 -15.59 -4.39
N GLY A 50 3.57 -14.51 -4.46
CA GLY A 50 3.11 -13.21 -4.95
C GLY A 50 2.47 -12.31 -3.89
N HIS A 51 2.44 -12.74 -2.62
CA HIS A 51 1.98 -11.90 -1.54
C HIS A 51 3.03 -10.84 -1.18
N LEU A 52 2.57 -9.69 -0.70
CA LEU A 52 3.39 -8.54 -0.40
C LEU A 52 3.12 -8.08 1.04
N CYS A 53 4.16 -8.08 1.87
CA CYS A 53 4.11 -7.58 3.24
C CYS A 53 4.91 -6.29 3.33
N LEU A 54 4.23 -5.17 3.63
CA LEU A 54 4.82 -3.85 3.79
C LEU A 54 4.74 -3.39 5.24
N SER A 55 5.80 -2.75 5.72
CA SER A 55 5.86 -2.02 6.97
C SER A 55 6.03 -0.53 6.67
N HIS A 56 5.20 0.31 7.29
CA HIS A 56 5.24 1.76 7.06
C HIS A 56 4.55 2.53 8.18
N ALA A 57 4.57 3.86 8.07
CA ALA A 57 3.88 4.74 9.00
C ALA A 57 2.99 5.72 8.24
N ILE A 58 1.68 5.70 8.50
CA ILE A 58 0.74 6.67 7.93
C ILE A 58 0.68 7.90 8.84
N ARG A 59 1.14 9.04 8.34
CA ARG A 59 0.99 10.32 9.05
C ARG A 59 -0.39 10.90 8.77
N THR A 60 -1.19 11.03 9.81
CA THR A 60 -2.49 11.71 9.77
C THR A 60 -2.37 13.13 10.35
N ALA A 61 -3.48 13.88 10.37
CA ALA A 61 -3.50 15.19 11.02
C ALA A 61 -3.38 15.11 12.55
N VAL A 62 -3.72 13.96 13.16
CA VAL A 62 -3.84 13.79 14.61
C VAL A 62 -2.70 12.95 15.19
N SER A 63 -2.22 11.95 14.44
CA SER A 63 -1.19 11.03 14.91
C SER A 63 -0.43 10.36 13.74
N THR A 64 0.64 9.63 14.09
CA THR A 64 1.31 8.69 13.18
C THR A 64 0.87 7.27 13.55
N LEU A 65 0.37 6.53 12.57
CA LEU A 65 -0.01 5.12 12.71
C LEU A 65 1.09 4.24 12.14
N PHE A 66 1.70 3.39 12.95
CA PHE A 66 2.58 2.33 12.46
C PHE A 66 1.73 1.19 11.90
N CYS A 67 2.08 0.71 10.72
CA CYS A 67 1.22 -0.12 9.90
C CYS A 67 2.01 -1.32 9.35
N GLU A 68 1.38 -2.48 9.43
CA GLU A 68 1.74 -3.65 8.64
C GLU A 68 0.64 -3.90 7.60
N THR A 69 1.02 -4.09 6.35
CA THR A 69 0.11 -4.20 5.22
C THR A 69 0.41 -5.46 4.45
N ALA A 70 -0.55 -6.39 4.44
CA ALA A 70 -0.52 -7.60 3.63
C ALA A 70 -1.36 -7.38 2.38
N LEU A 71 -0.77 -7.54 1.21
CA LEU A 71 -1.38 -7.33 -0.10
C LEU A 71 -1.23 -8.58 -0.97
N GLU A 72 -2.24 -8.82 -1.78
CA GLU A 72 -2.25 -9.83 -2.83
C GLU A 72 -2.32 -9.13 -4.17
N LEU A 73 -1.43 -9.54 -5.07
CA LEU A 73 -1.32 -9.01 -6.42
C LEU A 73 -1.94 -10.00 -7.40
N HIS A 74 -3.08 -9.62 -7.98
CA HIS A 74 -3.83 -10.43 -8.94
C HIS A 74 -3.82 -9.75 -10.31
N GLY A 75 -2.73 -9.94 -11.06
CA GLY A 75 -2.53 -9.28 -12.35
C GLY A 75 -2.45 -7.76 -12.20
N GLU A 76 -3.46 -7.05 -12.69
CA GLU A 76 -3.57 -5.59 -12.56
C GLU A 76 -4.31 -5.15 -11.29
N ARG A 77 -4.86 -6.09 -10.50
CA ARG A 77 -5.59 -5.76 -9.27
C ARG A 77 -4.72 -5.98 -8.04
N LEU A 78 -4.98 -5.17 -7.03
CA LEU A 78 -4.35 -5.24 -5.73
C LEU A 78 -5.45 -5.27 -4.66
N THR A 79 -5.40 -6.24 -3.76
CA THR A 79 -6.31 -6.32 -2.62
C THR A 79 -5.51 -6.60 -1.36
N GLY A 80 -6.07 -6.30 -0.20
CA GLY A 80 -5.42 -6.69 1.04
C GLY A 80 -5.88 -5.90 2.24
N VAL A 81 -5.04 -5.88 3.27
CA VAL A 81 -5.39 -5.31 4.55
C VAL A 81 -4.18 -4.66 5.19
N THR A 82 -4.39 -3.47 5.76
CA THR A 82 -3.46 -2.87 6.73
C THR A 82 -3.98 -3.09 8.13
N THR A 83 -3.07 -3.49 9.02
CA THR A 83 -3.26 -3.56 10.45
C THR A 83 -2.40 -2.48 11.11
N ALA A 84 -3.02 -1.69 11.96
CA ALA A 84 -2.39 -0.78 12.90
C ALA A 84 -2.98 -1.04 14.30
N ASP A 85 -2.30 -0.62 15.37
CA ASP A 85 -2.62 -0.95 16.76
C ASP A 85 -4.12 -0.88 17.13
N VAL A 86 -4.85 0.09 16.56
CA VAL A 86 -6.25 0.37 16.88
C VAL A 86 -7.21 0.18 15.70
N CYS A 87 -6.71 -0.17 14.51
CA CYS A 87 -7.58 -0.27 13.34
C CYS A 87 -7.08 -1.25 12.28
N ARG A 88 -8.05 -1.80 11.54
CA ARG A 88 -7.83 -2.66 10.38
C ARG A 88 -8.53 -2.05 9.18
N MET A 89 -7.80 -1.87 8.09
CA MET A 89 -8.27 -1.14 6.90
C MET A 89 -8.15 -2.03 5.67
N ARG A 90 -9.24 -2.19 4.91
CA ARG A 90 -9.23 -2.96 3.67
C ARG A 90 -8.64 -2.13 2.53
N TRP A 91 -7.96 -2.79 1.62
CA TRP A 91 -7.38 -2.23 0.41
C TRP A 91 -8.03 -2.81 -0.82
N GLU A 92 -8.29 -1.94 -1.77
CA GLU A 92 -8.50 -2.30 -3.17
C GLU A 92 -7.69 -1.35 -4.03
N GLY A 93 -7.20 -1.83 -5.16
CA GLY A 93 -6.44 -1.02 -6.09
C GLY A 93 -6.31 -1.64 -7.46
N SER A 94 -5.91 -0.80 -8.39
CA SER A 94 -5.67 -1.16 -9.79
C SER A 94 -4.35 -0.56 -10.24
N ARG A 95 -3.58 -1.34 -11.00
CA ARG A 95 -2.31 -0.93 -11.56
C ARG A 95 -2.53 0.23 -12.52
N ILE A 96 -1.65 1.22 -12.43
CA ILE A 96 -1.53 2.29 -13.41
C ILE A 96 -0.57 1.78 -14.46
N SER A 97 -1.08 1.47 -15.64
CA SER A 97 -0.26 1.20 -16.81
C SER A 97 0.51 2.48 -17.16
N PRO A 98 1.81 2.42 -17.48
CA PRO A 98 2.46 3.56 -18.12
C PRO A 98 1.68 3.86 -19.40
N GLU A 99 1.29 5.13 -19.61
CA GLU A 99 0.69 5.55 -20.87
C GLU A 99 1.59 5.09 -22.04
N PRO A 100 1.00 4.57 -23.14
CA PRO A 100 1.75 4.05 -24.29
C PRO A 100 2.58 5.11 -25.01
#